data_AF-A0A959T724-F1
#
_entry.id   AF-A0A959T724-F1
#
_cell.length_a   1.000
_cell.length_b   1.000
_cell.length_c   1.000
_cell.angle_alpha   90.00
_cell.angle_beta   90.00
_cell.angle_gamma   90.00
#
_symmetry.space_group_name_H-M   'P 1'
#
loop_
_entity.id
_entity.type
_entity.pdbx_description
1 polymer ?
#
loop_
_entity_poly.entity_id
_entity_poly.type
_entity_poly.pdbx_seq_one_letter_code
_entity_poly.pdbx_strand_id
1 'polypeptide(L)'
;MDLQQLTERTGAICQEVAAFIREEAPRLTEAGVSSKSANNLVTHVDHTAEDRLVEELEKLLPEAGFIAEEGSGEQGQGLNWVIDPLDGTTNFVHGVPCYCISVALMDGADPLIGVVLEVTRD
;
A
#
# COMPACT_ATOMS: atom_id res chain seq x y z
N MET A 1 13.31 2.10 -19.48
CA MET A 1 12.52 1.45 -18.43
C MET A 1 11.69 0.36 -19.07
N ASP A 2 11.82 -0.88 -18.62
CA ASP A 2 10.96 -1.99 -19.04
C ASP A 2 9.73 -2.00 -18.13
N LEU A 3 8.60 -1.53 -18.66
CA LEU A 3 7.36 -1.37 -17.88
C LEU A 3 6.75 -2.70 -17.45
N GLN A 4 6.94 -3.76 -18.25
CA GLN A 4 6.42 -5.08 -17.90
C GLN A 4 7.18 -5.63 -16.70
N GLN A 5 8.51 -5.65 -16.77
CA GLN A 5 9.33 -6.11 -15.65
C GLN A 5 9.12 -5.26 -14.40
N LEU A 6 8.93 -3.94 -14.56
CA LEU A 6 8.66 -3.05 -13.42
C LEU A 6 7.32 -3.39 -12.77
N THR A 7 6.26 -3.62 -13.56
CA THR A 7 4.94 -4.02 -13.07
C THR A 7 4.99 -5.34 -12.31
N GLU A 8 5.72 -6.34 -12.82
CA GLU A 8 5.88 -7.64 -12.17
C GLU A 8 6.60 -7.49 -10.81
N ARG A 9 7.65 -6.67 -10.75
CA ARG A 9 8.39 -6.41 -9.50
C ARG A 9 7.57 -5.60 -8.49
N THR A 10 6.85 -4.58 -8.92
CA THR A 10 5.89 -3.84 -8.08
C THR A 10 4.81 -4.77 -7.54
N GLY A 11 4.31 -5.70 -8.36
CA GLY A 11 3.37 -6.74 -7.94
C GLY A 11 3.92 -7.64 -6.84
N ALA A 12 5.17 -8.09 -6.96
CA ALA A 12 5.83 -8.89 -5.92
C ALA A 12 5.97 -8.12 -4.60
N ILE A 13 6.35 -6.84 -4.64
CA ILE A 13 6.39 -5.98 -3.45
C ILE A 13 5.00 -5.86 -2.81
N CYS A 14 3.96 -5.64 -3.61
CA CYS A 14 2.59 -5.59 -3.10
C CYS A 14 2.18 -6.91 -2.42
N GLN A 15 2.62 -8.06 -2.94
CA GLN A 15 2.35 -9.36 -2.32
C GLN A 15 3.01 -9.51 -0.94
N GLU A 16 4.23 -9.02 -0.77
CA GLU A 16 4.93 -9.02 0.52
C GLU A 16 4.23 -8.13 1.56
N VAL A 17 3.79 -6.95 1.14
CA VAL A 17 3.02 -6.04 2.00
C VAL A 17 1.63 -6.59 2.31
N ALA A 18 0.97 -7.22 1.33
CA ALA A 18 -0.31 -7.89 1.55
C ALA A 18 -0.19 -9.02 2.58
N ALA A 19 0.90 -9.78 2.58
CA ALA A 19 1.15 -10.82 3.58
C ALA A 19 1.19 -10.22 5.00
N PHE A 20 1.86 -9.08 5.18
CA PHE A 20 1.86 -8.35 6.45
C PHE A 20 0.45 -7.90 6.88
N ILE A 21 -0.33 -7.30 5.97
CA ILE A 21 -1.70 -6.87 6.28
C ILE A 21 -2.58 -8.06 6.70
N ARG A 22 -2.43 -9.22 6.04
CA ARG A 22 -3.13 -10.46 6.41
C ARG A 22 -2.74 -10.97 7.80
N GLU A 23 -1.47 -10.84 8.18
CA GLU A 23 -0.99 -11.24 9.52
C GLU A 23 -1.55 -10.35 10.63
N GLU A 24 -1.75 -9.06 10.36
CA GLU A 24 -2.32 -8.11 11.31
C GLU A 24 -3.85 -8.16 11.38
N ALA A 25 -4.54 -8.52 10.30
CA ALA A 25 -6.00 -8.51 10.21
C ALA A 25 -6.72 -9.26 11.36
N PRO A 26 -6.28 -10.46 11.81
CA PRO A 26 -6.91 -11.15 12.94
C PRO A 26 -6.92 -10.35 14.24
N ARG A 27 -5.94 -9.48 14.45
CA ARG A 27 -5.79 -8.68 15.68
C ARG A 27 -6.90 -7.63 15.83
N LEU A 28 -7.62 -7.28 14.76
CA LEU A 28 -8.81 -6.44 14.84
C LEU A 28 -9.93 -7.11 15.66
N THR A 29 -10.05 -8.43 15.56
CA THR A 29 -11.03 -9.21 16.31
C THR A 29 -10.70 -9.22 17.81
N GLU A 30 -9.39 -9.28 18.13
CA GLU A 30 -8.88 -9.21 19.51
C GLU A 30 -8.98 -7.80 20.11
N ALA A 31 -8.84 -6.77 19.26
CA ALA A 31 -8.94 -5.36 19.66
C ALA A 31 -10.34 -4.94 20.14
N GLY A 32 -11.36 -5.80 19.95
CA GLY A 32 -12.61 -5.89 20.70
C GLY A 32 -13.24 -4.59 21.24
N VAL A 33 -14.40 -4.22 20.67
CA VAL A 33 -15.43 -3.29 21.18
C VAL A 33 -15.05 -1.80 21.37
N SER A 34 -13.78 -1.45 21.58
CA SER A 34 -13.37 -0.05 21.67
C SER A 34 -13.00 0.50 20.30
N SER A 35 -13.76 1.49 19.81
CA SER A 35 -13.44 2.21 18.56
C SER A 35 -12.01 2.78 18.56
N LYS A 36 -11.47 3.11 19.74
CA LYS A 36 -10.12 3.66 19.87
C LYS A 36 -9.02 2.61 19.61
N SER A 37 -9.20 1.36 20.04
CA SER A 37 -8.19 0.31 19.80
C SER A 37 -8.20 -0.14 18.35
N ALA A 38 -9.38 -0.26 17.74
CA ALA A 38 -9.51 -0.55 16.31
C ALA A 38 -8.86 0.54 15.45
N ASN A 39 -9.16 1.82 15.72
CA ASN A 39 -8.54 2.92 14.98
C ASN A 39 -7.02 2.94 15.14
N ASN A 40 -6.49 2.72 16.35
CA ASN A 40 -5.04 2.67 16.55
C ASN A 40 -4.38 1.53 15.75
N LEU A 41 -5.03 0.35 15.69
CA LEU A 41 -4.51 -0.78 14.92
C LEU A 41 -4.51 -0.48 13.43
N VAL A 42 -5.58 0.13 12.93
CA VAL A 42 -5.70 0.52 11.53
C VAL A 42 -4.61 1.51 11.15
N THR A 43 -4.46 2.60 11.92
CA THR A 43 -3.40 3.58 11.71
C THR A 43 -2.01 2.93 11.72
N HIS A 44 -1.79 1.94 12.60
CA HIS A 44 -0.53 1.19 12.61
C HIS A 44 -0.34 0.35 11.33
N VAL A 45 -1.36 -0.39 10.90
CA VAL A 45 -1.29 -1.23 9.70
C VAL A 45 -1.06 -0.37 8.47
N ASP A 46 -1.80 0.73 8.35
CA ASP A 46 -1.73 1.66 7.23
C ASP A 46 -0.34 2.29 7.09
N HIS A 47 0.17 2.94 8.14
CA HIS A 47 1.52 3.52 8.13
C HIS A 47 2.61 2.48 7.91
N THR A 48 2.52 1.30 8.54
CA THR A 48 3.55 0.27 8.37
C THR A 48 3.55 -0.31 6.96
N ALA A 49 2.38 -0.42 6.34
CA ALA A 49 2.27 -0.83 4.95
C ALA A 49 2.80 0.25 4.00
N GLU A 50 2.49 1.52 4.24
CA GLU A 50 3.04 2.65 3.48
C GLU A 50 4.58 2.68 3.55
N ASP A 51 5.15 2.61 4.75
CA ASP A 51 6.60 2.66 4.95
C ASP A 51 7.32 1.52 4.20
N ARG A 52 6.76 0.30 4.23
CA ARG A 52 7.31 -0.85 3.50
C ARG A 52 7.22 -0.67 1.99
N LEU A 53 6.09 -0.13 1.49
CA LEU A 53 5.94 0.17 0.07
C LEU A 53 6.96 1.22 -0.36
N VAL A 54 7.09 2.32 0.39
CA VAL A 54 8.07 3.38 0.09
C VAL A 54 9.49 2.82 0.08
N GLU A 55 9.89 2.09 1.11
CA GLU A 55 11.24 1.53 1.22
C GLU A 55 11.59 0.62 0.02
N GLU A 56 10.70 -0.28 -0.36
CA GLU A 56 10.96 -1.23 -1.46
C GLU A 56 10.83 -0.59 -2.85
N LEU A 57 9.90 0.34 -3.03
CA LEU A 57 9.73 1.07 -4.29
C LEU A 57 10.86 2.06 -4.53
N GLU A 58 11.43 2.66 -3.48
CA GLU A 58 12.62 3.52 -3.57
C GLU A 58 13.83 2.71 -4.02
N LYS A 59 14.01 1.48 -3.49
CA LYS A 59 15.05 0.55 -3.97
C LYS A 59 14.82 0.11 -5.42
N LEU A 60 13.56 -0.06 -5.81
CA LEU A 60 13.17 -0.49 -7.16
C LEU A 60 13.45 0.59 -8.22
N LEU A 61 13.15 1.85 -7.90
CA LEU A 61 13.29 3.00 -8.79
C LEU A 61 13.68 4.26 -8.01
N PRO A 62 14.98 4.44 -7.67
CA PRO A 62 15.46 5.51 -6.77
C PRO A 62 15.25 6.94 -7.30
N GLU A 63 15.02 7.10 -8.60
CA GLU A 63 14.77 8.39 -9.23
C GLU A 63 13.31 8.88 -9.09
N ALA A 64 12.39 8.03 -8.65
CA ALA A 64 10.99 8.37 -8.48
C ALA A 64 10.73 8.98 -7.10
N GLY A 65 9.94 10.04 -7.06
CA GLY A 65 9.37 10.55 -5.82
C GLY A 65 8.13 9.78 -5.38
N PHE A 66 7.45 10.28 -4.36
CA PHE A 66 6.26 9.66 -3.78
C PHE A 66 5.13 10.66 -3.57
N ILE A 67 3.92 10.19 -3.82
CA ILE A 67 2.65 10.83 -3.47
C ILE A 67 1.87 9.76 -2.70
N ALA A 68 2.02 9.77 -1.38
CA ALA A 68 1.44 8.78 -0.49
C ALA A 68 0.28 9.40 0.32
N GLU A 69 -0.72 8.58 0.69
CA GLU A 69 -1.91 9.04 1.40
C GLU A 69 -1.58 9.56 2.81
N GLU A 70 -0.68 8.89 3.53
CA GLU A 70 -0.31 9.24 4.89
C GLU A 70 0.90 10.20 4.96
N GLY A 71 1.45 10.57 3.80
CA GLY A 71 2.45 11.62 3.64
C GLY A 71 3.91 11.17 3.73
N SER A 72 4.21 9.87 3.61
CA SER A 72 5.59 9.39 3.49
C SER A 72 6.20 9.70 2.12
N GLY A 73 7.51 9.97 2.13
CA GLY A 73 8.32 10.29 0.95
C GLY A 73 8.23 11.76 0.50
N GLU A 74 8.93 12.08 -0.59
CA GLU A 74 8.94 13.43 -1.18
C GLU A 74 8.49 13.38 -2.64
N GLN A 75 7.60 14.30 -3.03
CA GLN A 75 7.15 14.40 -4.42
C GLN A 75 8.30 14.88 -5.32
N GLY A 76 8.60 14.09 -6.36
CA GLY A 76 9.58 14.39 -7.37
C GLY A 76 9.02 15.26 -8.51
N GLN A 77 9.90 15.91 -9.26
CA GLN A 77 9.52 16.73 -10.43
C GLN A 77 9.18 15.92 -11.69
N GLY A 78 9.47 14.62 -11.71
CA GLY A 78 9.21 13.73 -12.85
C GLY A 78 8.41 12.51 -12.41
N LEU A 79 9.09 11.37 -12.32
CA LEU A 79 8.49 10.11 -11.89
C LEU A 79 8.02 10.19 -10.44
N ASN A 80 6.80 9.73 -10.18
CA ASN A 80 6.24 9.63 -8.84
C ASN A 80 5.47 8.31 -8.68
N TRP A 81 5.78 7.59 -7.61
CA TRP A 81 4.92 6.54 -7.10
C TRP A 81 3.71 7.16 -6.41
N VAL A 82 2.51 6.73 -6.80
CA VAL A 82 1.26 7.06 -6.12
C VAL A 82 0.81 5.80 -5.40
N ILE A 83 0.69 5.85 -4.07
CA ILE A 83 0.42 4.67 -3.26
C ILE A 83 -0.77 4.89 -2.33
N ASP A 84 -1.61 3.87 -2.23
CA ASP A 84 -2.63 3.67 -1.21
C ASP A 84 -2.37 2.28 -0.60
N PRO A 85 -1.86 2.22 0.65
CA PRO A 85 -1.45 0.99 1.29
C PRO A 85 -2.64 0.11 1.72
N LEU A 86 -3.85 0.66 1.83
CA LEU A 86 -5.04 -0.05 2.29
C LEU A 86 -6.33 0.64 1.80
N ASP A 87 -6.63 0.53 0.51
CA ASP A 87 -7.91 0.97 -0.02
C ASP A 87 -9.02 0.07 0.55
N GLY A 88 -10.01 0.69 1.19
CA GLY A 88 -11.08 -0.01 1.89
C GLY A 88 -10.84 -0.17 3.39
N THR A 89 -10.13 0.75 4.03
CA THR A 89 -9.90 0.79 5.49
C THR A 89 -11.16 0.55 6.33
N THR A 90 -12.33 1.06 5.90
CA THR A 90 -13.61 0.76 6.58
C THR A 90 -13.95 -0.73 6.53
N ASN A 91 -13.74 -1.38 5.39
CA ASN A 91 -13.96 -2.81 5.24
C ASN A 91 -12.97 -3.60 6.09
N PHE A 92 -11.70 -3.20 6.10
CA PHE A 92 -10.68 -3.78 6.98
C PHE A 92 -11.11 -3.73 8.45
N VAL A 93 -11.47 -2.55 8.97
CA VAL A 93 -11.98 -2.34 10.35
C VAL A 93 -13.12 -3.27 10.71
N HIS A 94 -14.06 -3.46 9.78
CA HIS A 94 -15.25 -4.26 10.00
C HIS A 94 -15.07 -5.75 9.67
N GLY A 95 -13.87 -6.19 9.32
CA GLY A 95 -13.58 -7.57 8.94
C GLY A 95 -14.27 -8.00 7.64
N VAL A 96 -14.67 -7.05 6.80
CA VAL A 96 -15.21 -7.30 5.46
C VAL A 96 -14.02 -7.54 4.52
N PRO A 97 -13.89 -8.70 3.88
CA PRO A 97 -12.70 -9.08 3.14
C PRO A 97 -12.64 -8.46 1.73
N CYS A 98 -12.87 -7.15 1.64
CA CYS A 98 -12.88 -6.38 0.39
C CYS A 98 -12.04 -5.12 0.56
N TYR A 99 -10.73 -5.28 0.47
CA TYR A 99 -9.74 -4.20 0.54
C TYR A 99 -8.50 -4.61 -0.25
N CYS A 100 -7.72 -3.63 -0.71
CA CYS A 100 -6.60 -3.84 -1.61
C CYS A 100 -5.43 -2.89 -1.33
N ILE A 101 -4.27 -3.23 -1.88
CA ILE A 101 -3.16 -2.30 -2.05
C ILE A 101 -3.24 -1.75 -3.47
N SER A 102 -3.07 -0.44 -3.64
CA SER A 102 -3.00 0.21 -4.95
C SER A 102 -1.70 1.00 -5.09
N VAL A 103 -0.96 0.72 -6.17
CA VAL A 103 0.31 1.39 -6.48
C VAL A 103 0.33 1.76 -7.96
N ALA A 104 0.69 2.99 -8.29
CA ALA A 104 0.90 3.44 -9.66
C ALA A 104 2.22 4.20 -9.81
N LEU A 105 2.81 4.17 -11.00
CA LEU A 105 3.91 5.05 -11.38
C LEU A 105 3.40 6.07 -12.38
N MET A 106 3.61 7.36 -12.09
CA MET A 106 3.22 8.49 -12.92
C MET A 106 4.46 9.20 -13.46
N ASP A 107 4.43 9.65 -14.71
CA ASP A 107 5.34 10.68 -15.25
C ASP A 107 4.54 11.97 -15.46
N GLY A 108 4.59 12.88 -14.49
CA GLY A 108 3.67 14.01 -14.44
C GLY A 108 2.21 13.56 -14.38
N ALA A 109 1.45 13.75 -15.47
CA ALA A 109 0.05 13.35 -15.57
C ALA A 109 -0.16 11.99 -16.26
N ASP A 110 0.89 11.41 -16.84
CA ASP A 110 0.79 10.19 -17.63
C ASP A 110 1.03 8.95 -16.76
N PRO A 111 0.04 8.04 -16.61
CA PRO A 111 0.23 6.79 -15.88
C PRO A 111 1.06 5.81 -16.72
N LEU A 112 2.13 5.28 -16.13
CA LEU A 112 3.03 4.32 -16.78
C LEU A 112 2.71 2.88 -16.41
N ILE A 113 2.53 2.61 -15.11
CA ILE A 113 2.10 1.30 -14.60
C ILE A 113 1.10 1.47 -13.46
N GLY A 114 0.32 0.43 -13.20
CA GLY A 114 -0.61 0.35 -12.08
C GLY A 114 -0.76 -1.09 -11.61
N VAL A 115 -0.76 -1.28 -10.29
CA VAL A 115 -0.94 -2.56 -9.60
C VAL A 115 -2.05 -2.36 -8.57
N VAL A 116 -3.08 -3.20 -8.65
CA VAL A 116 -4.13 -3.30 -7.63
C VAL A 116 -4.16 -4.74 -7.17
N LEU A 117 -3.89 -4.98 -5.89
CA LEU A 117 -3.82 -6.30 -5.31
C LEU A 117 -4.87 -6.44 -4.21
N GLU A 118 -5.89 -7.26 -4.46
CA GLU A 118 -6.84 -7.67 -3.44
C GLU A 118 -6.10 -8.44 -2.36
N VAL A 119 -6.07 -7.91 -1.14
CA VAL A 119 -5.28 -8.49 -0.05
C VAL A 119 -5.88 -9.83 0.38
N THR A 120 -7.18 -10.05 0.24
CA THR A 120 -7.87 -11.22 0.81
C THR A 120 -7.96 -12.43 -0.11
N ARG A 121 -7.55 -12.31 -1.38
CA ARG A 121 -7.54 -13.42 -2.34
C ARG A 121 -6.14 -13.99 -2.54
N ASP A 122 -6.07 -15.32 -2.59
CA ASP A 122 -4.98 -16.11 -3.14
C ASP A 122 -5.50 -16.89 -4.36
#